data_AF-A0A355BGX4-F1
#
_entry.id   AF-A0A355BGX4-F1
#
_cell.length_a   1.000
_cell.length_b   1.000
_cell.length_c   1.000
_cell.angle_alpha   90.00
_cell.angle_beta   90.00
_cell.angle_gamma   90.00
#
_symmetry.space_group_name_H-M   'P 1'
#
loop_
_entity.id
_entity.type
_entity.pdbx_description
1 polymer ?
#
loop_
_entity_poly.entity_id
_entity_poly.type
_entity_poly.pdbx_seq_one_letter_code
_entity_poly.pdbx_strand_id
1 'polypeptide(L)'
;DRRAIFEEVAGIAKYKARKRETENKLRDAEAALTRIHDLLHELENEREPLEAEALRAKEYLRLEAELNGVERELLLYELNMAERRLERDNRQRHDVQDQSQQRQAQLLQSEAEEESLRLQLATMQEDLEASNQRLLAAVRQQEQLASKKQVLASRCADKQAQVDLLQAKEAELASSSRIFAEAEQTGSAALAEIRKASKEAEESLKTCQDQLQSLAVNSADEELIQAEVELQQVTKTQNAAVLNAKLWQDRMARLQSQHAAEHKQLIELEERYQQLQVSVSQVAAERAALEAKVQHLHEVVTASREERGQVAQVLTESEKTQRHLMQELAVRQSRFSLLREVVDGLEGYQRGVRGLLQAKNQGQASLQGIVGVVGDLLHVDAKYEVAVEAALGGSIQFLLAETEADAEKAIEWLKSHQMGRATFLPLDVVRPRQLRPLELEAARQAGAIGFAVDLVQYDLHLANAMGHLLGHILFVETLPQAIAIARRTKHQVRIVTLEGDVLMPGGSLSGGSRQRQGSSLLGRSRELASLAEAQANLEKQLTKLKADVGQCKAKVEQQQHVCQQQEAKLIQEQAALQKLVAREVALTQTMVDQKKQLAEYVLKEQNTKAQLATCIRSQEQAEE
;
A
#
# COMPACT_ATOMS: atom_id res chain seq x y z
N ASP A 1 -89.09 -0.86 -98.16
CA ASP A 1 -88.87 0.60 -98.12
C ASP A 1 -90.00 1.55 -98.51
N ARG A 2 -91.21 1.12 -98.87
CA ARG A 2 -92.34 2.07 -99.02
C ARG A 2 -92.99 2.50 -97.69
N ARG A 3 -92.79 1.74 -96.61
CA ARG A 3 -93.37 2.01 -95.28
C ARG A 3 -92.74 3.19 -94.55
N ALA A 4 -91.43 3.42 -94.74
CA ALA A 4 -90.71 4.54 -94.12
C ALA A 4 -91.19 5.90 -94.66
N ILE A 5 -91.47 5.98 -95.96
CA ILE A 5 -91.92 7.20 -96.66
C ILE A 5 -93.34 7.59 -96.23
N PHE A 6 -94.25 6.63 -96.04
CA PHE A 6 -95.60 6.91 -95.52
C PHE A 6 -95.61 7.26 -94.02
N GLU A 7 -94.68 6.71 -93.21
CA GLU A 7 -94.56 7.06 -91.79
C GLU A 7 -93.98 8.47 -91.56
N GLU A 8 -93.27 9.03 -92.53
CA GLU A 8 -92.67 10.38 -92.48
C GLU A 8 -93.69 11.48 -92.83
N VAL A 9 -94.55 11.24 -93.82
CA VAL A 9 -95.63 12.17 -94.24
C VAL A 9 -96.76 12.25 -93.18
N ALA A 10 -96.98 11.19 -92.40
CA ALA A 10 -97.97 11.15 -91.32
C ALA A 10 -97.44 11.59 -89.94
N GLY A 11 -96.16 12.01 -89.83
CA GLY A 11 -95.56 12.45 -88.57
C GLY A 11 -95.25 11.35 -87.54
N ILE A 12 -95.49 10.08 -87.88
CA ILE A 12 -95.34 8.90 -87.01
C ILE A 12 -93.85 8.57 -86.78
N ALA A 13 -92.99 8.81 -87.79
CA ALA A 13 -91.55 8.60 -87.68
C ALA A 13 -90.90 9.47 -86.59
N LYS A 14 -91.31 10.74 -86.46
CA LYS A 14 -90.86 11.66 -85.39
C LYS A 14 -91.26 11.18 -84.00
N TYR A 15 -92.47 10.61 -83.88
CA TYR A 15 -92.97 10.08 -82.60
C TYR A 15 -92.23 8.80 -82.18
N LYS A 16 -91.99 7.87 -83.13
CA LYS A 16 -91.18 6.66 -82.87
C LYS A 16 -89.73 6.98 -82.52
N ALA A 17 -89.12 7.99 -83.15
CA ALA A 17 -87.76 8.42 -82.83
C ALA A 17 -87.69 9.01 -81.40
N ARG A 18 -88.60 9.91 -81.03
CA ARG A 18 -88.70 10.45 -79.66
C ARG A 18 -88.97 9.35 -78.62
N LYS A 19 -89.80 8.35 -78.94
CA LYS A 19 -90.06 7.19 -78.09
C LYS A 19 -88.77 6.39 -77.84
N ARG A 20 -88.02 6.06 -78.90
CA ARG A 20 -86.72 5.36 -78.75
C ARG A 20 -85.69 6.16 -77.98
N GLU A 21 -85.63 7.47 -78.20
CA GLU A 21 -84.71 8.35 -77.49
C GLU A 21 -85.05 8.45 -75.99
N THR A 22 -86.34 8.50 -75.65
CA THR A 22 -86.80 8.47 -74.25
C THR A 22 -86.63 7.10 -73.61
N GLU A 23 -86.85 6.00 -74.33
CA GLU A 23 -86.55 4.64 -73.87
C GLU A 23 -85.05 4.44 -73.60
N ASN A 24 -84.17 4.99 -74.44
CA ASN A 24 -82.73 4.96 -74.20
C ASN A 24 -82.34 5.82 -73.00
N LYS A 25 -82.88 7.05 -72.87
CA LYS A 25 -82.66 7.89 -71.69
C LYS A 25 -83.17 7.24 -70.39
N LEU A 26 -84.28 6.50 -70.46
CA LEU A 26 -84.82 5.74 -69.34
C LEU A 26 -83.85 4.61 -68.96
N ARG A 27 -83.35 3.84 -69.93
CA ARG A 27 -82.34 2.78 -69.69
C ARG A 27 -81.04 3.33 -69.11
N ASP A 28 -80.56 4.45 -69.62
CA ASP A 28 -79.35 5.10 -69.11
C ASP A 28 -79.56 5.58 -67.66
N ALA A 29 -80.75 6.09 -67.33
CA ALA A 29 -81.12 6.49 -65.97
C ALA A 29 -81.27 5.28 -65.04
N GLU A 30 -81.86 4.18 -65.50
CA GLU A 30 -81.96 2.91 -64.74
C GLU A 30 -80.58 2.32 -64.46
N ALA A 31 -79.68 2.33 -65.44
CA ALA A 31 -78.28 1.89 -65.27
C ALA A 31 -77.51 2.79 -64.30
N ALA A 32 -77.71 4.12 -64.37
CA ALA A 32 -77.11 5.07 -63.44
C ALA A 32 -77.64 4.88 -62.01
N LEU A 33 -78.93 4.60 -61.84
CA LEU A 33 -79.55 4.29 -60.54
C LEU A 33 -78.98 3.02 -59.94
N THR A 34 -78.82 1.98 -60.75
CA THR A 34 -78.21 0.70 -60.32
C THR A 34 -76.78 0.94 -59.82
N ARG A 35 -75.99 1.71 -60.58
CA ARG A 35 -74.62 2.06 -60.19
C ARG A 35 -74.55 2.90 -58.92
N ILE A 36 -75.48 3.85 -58.72
CA ILE A 36 -75.56 4.63 -57.48
C ILE A 36 -75.91 3.71 -56.30
N HIS A 37 -76.76 2.71 -56.50
CA HIS A 37 -77.11 1.74 -55.47
C HIS A 37 -75.93 0.84 -55.10
N ASP A 38 -75.16 0.38 -56.09
CA ASP A 38 -73.92 -0.37 -55.85
C ASP A 38 -72.90 0.47 -55.08
N LEU A 39 -72.71 1.74 -55.47
CA LEU A 39 -71.80 2.66 -54.79
C LEU A 39 -72.26 2.99 -53.37
N LEU A 40 -73.57 3.11 -53.15
CA LEU A 40 -74.15 3.28 -51.81
C LEU A 40 -73.88 2.05 -50.94
N HIS A 41 -74.07 0.86 -51.49
CA HIS A 41 -73.84 -0.38 -50.74
C HIS A 41 -72.36 -0.58 -50.41
N GLU A 42 -71.46 -0.23 -51.33
CA GLU A 42 -70.01 -0.24 -51.12
C GLU A 42 -69.61 0.76 -50.03
N LEU A 43 -70.10 2.01 -50.10
CA LEU A 43 -69.86 3.03 -49.07
C LEU A 43 -70.43 2.66 -47.71
N GLU A 44 -71.60 2.00 -47.66
CA GLU A 44 -72.19 1.49 -46.42
C GLU A 44 -71.34 0.37 -45.80
N ASN A 45 -70.80 -0.54 -46.64
CA ASN A 45 -69.92 -1.62 -46.18
C ASN A 45 -68.54 -1.11 -45.73
N GLU A 46 -68.02 -0.04 -46.32
CA GLU A 46 -66.75 0.59 -45.92
C GLU A 46 -66.88 1.44 -44.65
N ARG A 47 -68.08 1.95 -44.35
CA ARG A 47 -68.30 2.87 -43.22
C ARG A 47 -68.07 2.21 -41.87
N GLU A 48 -68.62 1.02 -41.63
CA GLU A 48 -68.45 0.30 -40.35
C GLU A 48 -66.97 0.03 -39.99
N PRO A 49 -66.12 -0.52 -40.88
CA PRO A 49 -64.71 -0.73 -40.58
C PRO A 49 -63.96 0.59 -40.39
N LEU A 50 -64.23 1.63 -41.19
CA LEU A 50 -63.63 2.95 -41.00
C LEU A 50 -64.02 3.59 -39.66
N GLU A 51 -65.27 3.38 -39.21
CA GLU A 51 -65.75 3.85 -37.90
C GLU A 51 -65.04 3.11 -36.76
N ALA A 52 -64.83 1.79 -36.89
CA ALA A 52 -64.06 1.00 -35.94
C ALA A 52 -62.57 1.40 -35.89
N GLU A 53 -61.95 1.68 -37.04
CA GLU A 53 -60.58 2.18 -37.13
C GLU A 53 -60.44 3.58 -36.51
N ALA A 54 -61.39 4.48 -36.75
CA ALA A 54 -61.41 5.80 -36.16
C ALA A 54 -61.56 5.76 -34.63
N LEU A 55 -62.38 4.85 -34.09
CA LEU A 55 -62.52 4.62 -32.66
C LEU A 55 -61.20 4.13 -32.04
N ARG A 56 -60.54 3.14 -32.66
CA ARG A 56 -59.23 2.65 -32.21
C ARG A 56 -58.15 3.73 -32.24
N ALA A 57 -58.13 4.57 -33.28
CA ALA A 57 -57.19 5.69 -33.36
C ALA A 57 -57.43 6.72 -32.25
N LYS A 58 -58.70 7.01 -31.93
CA LYS A 58 -59.04 7.90 -30.80
C LYS A 58 -58.64 7.30 -29.45
N GLU A 59 -58.84 6.00 -29.23
CA GLU A 59 -58.38 5.32 -28.02
C GLU A 59 -56.86 5.31 -27.92
N TYR A 60 -56.15 5.04 -29.03
CA TYR A 60 -54.68 5.13 -29.07
C TYR A 60 -54.19 6.52 -28.66
N LEU A 61 -54.73 7.59 -29.26
CA LEU A 61 -54.32 8.96 -28.93
C LEU A 61 -54.60 9.31 -27.47
N ARG A 62 -55.70 8.81 -26.90
CA ARG A 62 -56.01 8.99 -25.48
C ARG A 62 -55.01 8.26 -24.60
N LEU A 63 -54.74 6.98 -24.87
CA LEU A 63 -53.79 6.18 -24.11
C LEU A 63 -52.36 6.70 -24.24
N GLU A 64 -51.98 7.20 -25.40
CA GLU A 64 -50.68 7.84 -25.64
C GLU A 64 -50.56 9.14 -24.82
N ALA A 65 -51.63 9.94 -24.73
CA ALA A 65 -51.63 11.12 -23.87
C ALA A 65 -51.55 10.77 -22.36
N GLU A 66 -52.26 9.73 -21.92
CA GLU A 66 -52.20 9.22 -20.56
C GLU A 66 -50.79 8.67 -20.24
N LEU A 67 -50.20 7.87 -21.14
CA LEU A 67 -48.84 7.34 -21.01
C LEU A 67 -47.81 8.47 -20.89
N ASN A 68 -47.85 9.45 -21.80
CA ASN A 68 -46.96 10.61 -21.77
C ASN A 68 -47.09 11.43 -20.48
N GLY A 69 -48.29 11.48 -19.90
CA GLY A 69 -48.53 12.11 -18.59
C GLY A 69 -47.81 11.37 -17.46
N VAL A 70 -48.02 10.05 -17.38
CA VAL A 70 -47.40 9.19 -16.36
C VAL A 70 -45.88 9.14 -16.50
N GLU A 71 -45.36 9.07 -17.72
CA GLU A 71 -43.91 9.09 -17.97
C GLU A 71 -43.27 10.40 -17.50
N ARG A 72 -43.92 11.56 -17.75
CA ARG A 72 -43.41 12.84 -17.21
C ARG A 72 -43.43 12.88 -15.69
N GLU A 73 -44.49 12.37 -15.06
CA GLU A 73 -44.57 12.32 -13.60
C GLU A 73 -43.48 11.43 -13.01
N LEU A 74 -43.23 10.27 -13.62
CA LEU A 74 -42.15 9.37 -13.23
C LEU A 74 -40.77 10.05 -13.37
N LEU A 75 -40.50 10.69 -14.51
CA LEU A 75 -39.25 11.41 -14.73
C LEU A 75 -39.06 12.56 -13.73
N LEU A 76 -40.12 13.29 -13.39
CA LEU A 76 -40.08 14.34 -12.36
C LEU A 76 -39.80 13.78 -10.97
N TYR A 77 -40.35 12.61 -10.65
CA TYR A 77 -40.08 11.91 -9.40
C TYR A 77 -38.61 11.43 -9.33
N GLU A 78 -38.11 10.82 -10.39
CA GLU A 78 -36.72 10.38 -10.50
C GLU A 78 -35.75 11.56 -10.38
N LEU A 79 -36.05 12.68 -11.04
CA LEU A 79 -35.27 13.91 -10.94
C LEU A 79 -35.23 14.43 -9.49
N ASN A 80 -36.37 14.53 -8.82
CA ASN A 80 -36.44 14.95 -7.41
C ASN A 80 -35.64 14.03 -6.48
N MET A 81 -35.71 12.71 -6.72
CA MET A 81 -34.95 11.73 -5.95
C MET A 81 -33.44 11.87 -6.18
N ALA A 82 -33.03 12.15 -7.43
CA ALA A 82 -31.64 12.41 -7.78
C ALA A 82 -31.14 13.72 -7.15
N GLU A 83 -31.93 14.79 -7.17
CA GLU A 83 -31.61 16.07 -6.53
C GLU A 83 -31.45 15.93 -5.02
N ARG A 84 -32.36 15.20 -4.35
CA ARG A 84 -32.23 14.91 -2.91
C ARG A 84 -31.00 14.09 -2.57
N ARG A 85 -30.61 13.14 -3.42
CA ARG A 85 -29.34 12.40 -3.25
C ARG A 85 -28.15 13.34 -3.39
N LEU A 86 -28.16 14.18 -4.43
CA LEU A 86 -27.09 15.14 -4.68
C LEU A 86 -26.91 16.13 -3.52
N GLU A 87 -28.01 16.65 -2.95
CA GLU A 87 -27.97 17.50 -1.77
C GLU A 87 -27.38 16.79 -0.55
N ARG A 88 -27.76 15.53 -0.34
CA ARG A 88 -27.23 14.71 0.77
C ARG A 88 -25.74 14.48 0.63
N ASP A 89 -25.29 14.11 -0.56
CA ASP A 89 -23.89 13.84 -0.86
C ASP A 89 -23.05 15.13 -0.75
N ASN A 90 -23.59 16.27 -1.19
CA ASN A 90 -22.93 17.57 -1.02
C ASN A 90 -22.78 17.98 0.45
N ARG A 91 -23.80 17.73 1.29
CA ARG A 91 -23.69 17.95 2.75
C ARG A 91 -22.62 17.07 3.37
N GLN A 92 -22.62 15.78 3.04
CA GLN A 92 -21.58 14.86 3.53
C GLN A 92 -20.17 15.28 3.09
N ARG A 93 -20.02 15.74 1.84
CA ARG A 93 -18.75 16.26 1.34
C ARG A 93 -18.30 17.49 2.13
N HIS A 94 -19.20 18.42 2.42
CA HIS A 94 -18.90 19.60 3.24
C HIS A 94 -18.49 19.21 4.67
N ASP A 95 -19.24 18.33 5.33
CA ASP A 95 -18.90 17.87 6.69
C ASP A 95 -17.51 17.22 6.76
N VAL A 96 -17.17 16.38 5.76
CA VAL A 96 -15.84 15.76 5.67
C VAL A 96 -14.74 16.79 5.41
N GLN A 97 -15.03 17.80 4.58
CA GLN A 97 -14.08 18.87 4.29
C GLN A 97 -13.80 19.73 5.53
N ASP A 98 -14.83 20.07 6.30
CA ASP A 98 -14.69 20.82 7.55
C ASP A 98 -13.90 20.03 8.59
N GLN A 99 -14.17 18.72 8.71
CA GLN A 99 -13.38 17.83 9.58
C GLN A 99 -11.91 17.75 9.15
N SER A 100 -11.65 17.71 7.84
CA SER A 100 -10.28 17.71 7.31
C SER A 100 -9.55 19.01 7.65
N GLN A 101 -10.21 20.15 7.51
CA GLN A 101 -9.63 21.45 7.85
C GLN A 101 -9.36 21.58 9.36
N GLN A 102 -10.28 21.11 10.21
CA GLN A 102 -10.07 21.08 11.66
C GLN A 102 -8.88 20.20 12.05
N ARG A 103 -8.75 19.00 11.47
CA ARG A 103 -7.60 18.12 11.73
C ARG A 103 -6.30 18.73 11.25
N GLN A 104 -6.30 19.43 10.13
CA GLN A 104 -5.11 20.12 9.62
C GLN A 104 -4.69 21.28 10.52
N ALA A 105 -5.65 22.04 11.06
CA ALA A 105 -5.36 23.07 12.06
C ALA A 105 -4.79 22.48 13.36
N GLN A 106 -5.34 21.36 13.83
CA GLN A 106 -4.81 20.64 15.00
C GLN A 106 -3.39 20.10 14.78
N LEU A 107 -3.10 19.59 13.58
CA LEU A 107 -1.76 19.13 13.22
C LEU A 107 -0.76 20.29 13.28
N LEU A 108 -1.07 21.42 12.64
CA LEU A 108 -0.20 22.61 12.65
C LEU A 108 0.03 23.14 14.07
N GLN A 109 -0.99 23.10 14.93
CA GLN A 109 -0.83 23.48 16.33
C GLN A 109 0.11 22.51 17.07
N SER A 110 -0.07 21.20 16.89
CA SER A 110 0.81 20.19 17.49
C SER A 110 2.26 20.30 17.00
N GLU A 111 2.47 20.62 15.72
CA GLU A 111 3.80 20.83 15.14
C GLU A 111 4.48 22.06 15.75
N ALA A 112 3.74 23.17 15.93
CA ALA A 112 4.25 24.37 16.59
C ALA A 112 4.58 24.12 18.08
N GLU A 113 3.76 23.33 18.79
CA GLU A 113 4.03 22.91 20.17
C GLU A 113 5.29 22.05 20.25
N GLU A 114 5.47 21.09 19.34
CA GLU A 114 6.67 20.26 19.27
C GLU A 114 7.93 21.10 19.02
N GLU A 115 7.87 22.06 18.10
CA GLU A 115 8.99 22.96 17.80
C GLU A 115 9.35 23.83 19.01
N SER A 116 8.34 24.33 19.74
CA SER A 116 8.55 25.09 20.98
C SER A 116 9.22 24.25 22.08
N LEU A 117 8.82 22.99 22.22
CA LEU A 117 9.41 22.02 23.16
C LEU A 117 10.85 21.69 22.78
N ARG A 118 11.15 21.55 21.48
CA ARG A 118 12.53 21.35 20.99
C ARG A 118 13.42 22.53 21.33
N LEU A 119 12.93 23.76 21.16
CA LEU A 119 13.65 24.97 21.56
C LEU A 119 13.93 25.01 23.07
N GLN A 120 12.94 24.68 23.91
CA GLN A 120 13.12 24.61 25.36
C GLN A 120 14.13 23.51 25.77
N LEU A 121 14.12 22.37 25.09
CA LEU A 121 15.10 21.31 25.31
C LEU A 121 16.51 21.76 24.95
N ALA A 122 16.69 22.46 23.83
CA ALA A 122 17.98 23.01 23.43
C ALA A 122 18.51 24.01 24.47
N THR A 123 17.68 24.93 24.95
CA THR A 123 18.09 25.87 26.01
C THR A 123 18.45 25.17 27.31
N MET A 124 17.69 24.13 27.69
CA MET A 124 18.02 23.34 28.89
C MET A 124 19.33 22.55 28.74
N GLN A 125 19.65 22.07 27.54
CA GLN A 125 20.94 21.42 27.26
C GLN A 125 22.10 22.41 27.38
N GLU A 126 21.96 23.62 26.83
CA GLU A 126 22.97 24.68 26.97
C GLU A 126 23.19 25.06 28.45
N ASP A 127 22.11 25.19 29.23
CA ASP A 127 22.18 25.48 30.67
C ASP A 127 22.86 24.35 31.46
N LEU A 128 22.58 23.09 31.08
CA LEU A 128 23.21 21.91 31.68
C LEU A 128 24.71 21.87 31.37
N GLU A 129 25.10 22.14 30.12
CA GLU A 129 26.50 22.22 29.72
C GLU A 129 27.23 23.33 30.45
N ALA A 130 26.63 24.53 30.53
CA ALA A 130 27.19 25.65 31.29
C ALA A 130 27.35 25.30 32.78
N SER A 131 26.37 24.61 33.37
CA SER A 131 26.43 24.16 34.76
C SER A 131 27.52 23.11 34.98
N ASN A 132 27.67 22.15 34.06
CA ASN A 132 28.75 21.16 34.09
C ASN A 132 30.13 21.81 33.95
N GLN A 133 30.29 22.81 33.10
CA GLN A 133 31.54 23.57 32.98
C GLN A 133 31.88 24.31 34.28
N ARG A 134 30.88 24.94 34.93
CA ARG A 134 31.06 25.57 36.25
C ARG A 134 31.45 24.55 37.31
N LEU A 135 30.84 23.37 37.31
CA LEU A 135 31.17 22.28 38.23
C LEU A 135 32.62 21.81 38.03
N LEU A 136 33.04 21.57 36.79
CA LEU A 136 34.43 21.19 36.47
C LEU A 136 35.44 22.26 36.90
N ALA A 137 35.10 23.54 36.71
CA ALA A 137 35.94 24.65 37.18
C ALA A 137 36.05 24.66 38.71
N ALA A 138 34.94 24.45 39.42
CA ALA A 138 34.92 24.37 40.88
C ALA A 138 35.74 23.18 41.41
N VAL A 139 35.62 22.00 40.79
CA VAL A 139 36.42 20.81 41.13
C VAL A 139 37.92 21.08 40.93
N ARG A 140 38.31 21.69 39.81
CA ARG A 140 39.71 22.09 39.57
C ARG A 140 40.21 23.07 40.63
N GLN A 141 39.40 24.05 41.03
CA GLN A 141 39.77 24.96 42.12
C GLN A 141 39.91 24.23 43.45
N GLN A 142 39.04 23.26 43.75
CA GLN A 142 39.15 22.44 44.94
C GLN A 142 40.44 21.62 44.96
N GLU A 143 40.83 20.99 43.84
CA GLU A 143 42.10 20.27 43.70
C GLU A 143 43.32 21.18 43.86
N GLN A 144 43.28 22.39 43.30
CA GLN A 144 44.33 23.40 43.49
C GLN A 144 44.44 23.85 44.95
N LEU A 145 43.32 24.04 45.64
CA LEU A 145 43.31 24.39 47.06
C LEU A 145 43.80 23.24 47.93
N ALA A 146 43.42 22.00 47.61
CA ALA A 146 43.89 20.80 48.30
C ALA A 146 45.41 20.61 48.15
N SER A 147 45.94 20.76 46.94
CA SER A 147 47.39 20.69 46.70
C SER A 147 48.15 21.83 47.40
N LYS A 148 47.64 23.07 47.36
CA LYS A 148 48.20 24.19 48.14
C LYS A 148 48.20 23.90 49.64
N LYS A 149 47.11 23.33 50.17
CA LYS A 149 47.01 22.93 51.58
C LYS A 149 48.06 21.87 51.94
N GLN A 150 48.30 20.89 51.06
CA GLN A 150 49.34 19.87 51.26
C GLN A 150 50.75 20.47 51.28
N VAL A 151 51.07 21.39 50.36
CA VAL A 151 52.37 22.09 50.32
C VAL A 151 52.57 22.98 51.55
N LEU A 152 51.51 23.65 52.02
CA LEU A 152 51.58 24.44 53.25
C LEU A 152 51.77 23.56 54.48
N ALA A 153 51.09 22.40 54.54
CA ALA A 153 51.27 21.43 55.62
C ALA A 153 52.71 20.90 55.66
N SER A 154 53.32 20.58 54.52
CA SER A 154 54.73 20.15 54.47
C SER A 154 55.67 21.26 54.91
N ARG A 155 55.46 22.52 54.48
CA ARG A 155 56.25 23.66 54.94
C ARG A 155 56.12 23.93 56.44
N CYS A 156 54.94 23.75 57.00
CA CYS A 156 54.74 23.84 58.45
C CYS A 156 55.52 22.75 59.19
N ALA A 157 55.53 21.51 58.67
CA ALA A 157 56.32 20.42 59.23
C ALA A 157 57.83 20.71 59.15
N ASP A 158 58.33 21.20 58.00
CA ASP A 158 59.74 21.58 57.82
C ASP A 158 60.15 22.72 58.77
N LYS A 159 59.27 23.72 58.96
CA LYS A 159 59.52 24.82 59.89
C LYS A 159 59.48 24.36 61.34
N GLN A 160 58.58 23.45 61.70
CA GLN A 160 58.56 22.85 63.03
C GLN A 160 59.85 22.08 63.31
N ALA A 161 60.32 21.26 62.37
CA ALA A 161 61.59 20.58 62.49
C ALA A 161 62.80 21.54 62.63
N GLN A 162 62.76 22.71 61.97
CA GLN A 162 63.78 23.76 62.17
C GLN A 162 63.72 24.38 63.56
N VAL A 163 62.52 24.59 64.11
CA VAL A 163 62.35 25.10 65.48
C VAL A 163 62.90 24.09 66.48
N ASP A 164 62.57 22.81 66.32
CA ASP A 164 63.03 21.75 67.22
C ASP A 164 64.57 21.63 67.20
N LEU A 165 65.20 21.76 66.03
CA LEU A 165 66.66 21.78 65.89
C LEU A 165 67.30 23.00 66.56
N LEU A 166 66.68 24.18 66.45
CA LEU A 166 67.17 25.40 67.09
C LEU A 166 67.06 25.31 68.61
N GLN A 167 65.97 24.75 69.13
CA GLN A 167 65.81 24.49 70.56
C GLN A 167 66.86 23.52 71.09
N ALA A 168 67.19 22.48 70.33
CA ALA A 168 68.28 21.56 70.68
C ALA A 168 69.65 22.28 70.73
N LYS A 169 69.94 23.15 69.75
CA LYS A 169 71.17 23.97 69.76
C LYS A 169 71.21 24.98 70.90
N GLU A 170 70.07 25.56 71.27
CA GLU A 170 69.96 26.48 72.39
C GLU A 170 70.23 25.76 73.72
N ALA A 171 69.74 24.52 73.86
CA ALA A 171 70.05 23.67 75.00
C ALA A 171 71.55 23.29 75.06
N GLU A 172 72.17 22.96 73.93
CA GLU A 172 73.62 22.73 73.85
C GLU A 172 74.42 23.99 74.25
N LEU A 173 74.05 25.16 73.71
CA LEU A 173 74.70 26.43 74.07
C LEU A 173 74.53 26.78 75.55
N ALA A 174 73.35 26.54 76.12
CA ALA A 174 73.10 26.72 77.55
C ALA A 174 73.97 25.79 78.40
N SER A 175 74.14 24.54 77.98
CA SER A 175 75.03 23.58 78.66
C SER A 175 76.50 24.01 78.58
N SER A 176 76.96 24.47 77.41
CA SER A 176 78.32 24.99 77.24
C SER A 176 78.58 26.26 78.05
N SER A 177 77.60 27.16 78.15
CA SER A 177 77.69 28.38 78.96
C SER A 177 77.76 28.06 80.46
N ARG A 178 77.08 27.01 80.93
CA ARG A 178 77.22 26.51 82.31
C ARG A 178 78.63 25.98 82.56
N ILE A 179 79.17 25.19 81.64
CA ILE A 179 80.55 24.68 81.72
C ILE A 179 81.56 25.84 81.74
N PHE A 180 81.36 26.87 80.92
CA PHE A 180 82.22 28.08 80.94
C PHE A 180 82.11 28.86 82.26
N ALA A 181 80.91 29.00 82.83
CA ALA A 181 80.73 29.65 84.13
C ALA A 181 81.41 28.87 85.27
N GLU A 182 81.34 27.54 85.26
CA GLU A 182 82.07 26.68 86.20
C GLU A 182 83.60 26.80 86.01
N ALA A 183 84.08 26.90 84.77
CA ALA A 183 85.49 27.12 84.45
C ALA A 183 85.99 28.52 84.91
N GLU A 184 85.15 29.55 84.79
CA GLU A 184 85.48 30.91 85.25
C GLU A 184 85.50 30.97 86.79
N GLN A 185 84.57 30.29 87.45
CA GLN A 185 84.52 30.19 88.90
C GLN A 185 85.74 29.44 89.46
N THR A 186 86.15 28.33 88.84
CA THR A 186 87.39 27.60 89.20
C THR A 186 88.66 28.38 88.87
N GLY A 187 88.70 29.13 87.75
CA GLY A 187 89.82 30.02 87.41
C GLY A 187 89.99 31.19 88.38
N SER A 188 88.88 31.74 88.89
CA SER A 188 88.90 32.81 89.90
C SER A 188 89.39 32.32 91.27
N ALA A 189 89.04 31.07 91.64
CA ALA A 189 89.53 30.42 92.85
C ALA A 189 91.04 30.16 92.79
N ALA A 190 91.55 29.69 91.65
CA ALA A 190 92.98 29.46 91.43
C ALA A 190 93.81 30.77 91.44
N LEU A 191 93.27 31.89 90.91
CA LEU A 191 93.92 33.20 90.96
C LEU A 191 93.94 33.81 92.38
N ALA A 192 92.97 33.48 93.23
CA ALA A 192 92.95 33.88 94.63
C ALA A 192 93.97 33.09 95.48
N GLU A 193 94.15 31.80 95.20
CA GLU A 193 95.15 30.95 95.86
C GLU A 193 96.59 31.33 95.49
N ILE A 194 96.86 31.67 94.21
CA ILE A 194 98.19 32.11 93.76
C ILE A 194 98.59 33.48 94.35
N ARG A 195 97.63 34.37 94.63
CA ARG A 195 97.88 35.66 95.32
C ARG A 195 98.13 35.53 96.82
N LYS A 196 97.58 34.49 97.47
CA LYS A 196 97.86 34.15 98.88
C LYS A 196 99.24 33.48 99.03
N ALA A 197 99.55 32.52 98.15
CA ALA A 197 100.83 31.81 98.15
C ALA A 197 102.07 32.69 97.86
N SER A 198 101.92 33.82 97.15
CA SER A 198 103.02 34.75 96.85
C SER A 198 103.34 35.78 97.96
N LYS A 199 102.48 35.92 98.99
CA LYS A 199 102.74 36.80 100.16
C LYS A 199 103.11 36.01 101.42
N GLU A 200 102.74 34.74 101.50
CA GLU A 200 103.00 33.88 102.66
C GLU A 200 104.40 33.19 102.62
N ALA A 201 105.13 33.31 101.50
CA ALA A 201 106.42 32.63 101.26
C ALA A 201 107.70 33.46 101.56
N GLU A 202 107.60 34.76 101.91
CA GLU A 202 108.76 35.59 102.28
C GLU A 202 108.88 35.88 103.80
N GLU A 203 107.83 35.68 104.59
CA GLU A 203 107.80 36.07 106.02
C GLU A 203 107.75 34.89 107.01
N SER A 204 107.64 33.64 106.56
CA SER A 204 107.41 32.47 107.41
C SER A 204 108.53 31.41 107.43
N LEU A 205 109.79 31.83 107.25
CA LEU A 205 110.96 31.05 107.69
C LEU A 205 112.00 31.92 108.44
N LYS A 206 111.49 32.87 109.22
CA LYS A 206 112.18 33.26 110.46
C LYS A 206 111.26 32.95 111.62
N THR A 207 111.55 31.77 112.15
CA THR A 207 111.43 31.45 113.57
C THR A 207 109.99 31.39 114.05
N CYS A 208 109.49 30.17 114.12
CA CYS A 208 109.57 29.40 115.37
C CYS A 208 108.51 29.95 116.33
N GLN A 209 107.55 29.10 116.72
CA GLN A 209 107.76 28.34 117.96
C GLN A 209 108.29 29.31 119.02
N ASP A 210 107.49 29.93 119.84
CA ASP A 210 106.25 29.53 120.47
C ASP A 210 105.65 30.84 120.99
N GLN A 211 104.34 31.00 121.13
CA GLN A 211 103.75 30.81 122.45
C GLN A 211 102.22 30.81 122.33
N LEU A 212 101.68 29.60 122.43
CA LEU A 212 100.70 29.18 123.45
C LEU A 212 99.44 30.02 123.74
N GLN A 213 98.32 29.27 123.69
CA GLN A 213 96.99 29.46 124.32
C GLN A 213 96.01 30.39 123.57
N SER A 214 94.78 29.99 123.21
CA SER A 214 93.87 29.03 123.85
C SER A 214 92.65 28.66 122.98
N LEU A 215 92.22 27.39 123.16
CA LEU A 215 90.89 26.77 123.19
C LEU A 215 89.62 27.46 122.60
N ALA A 216 88.96 26.66 121.73
CA ALA A 216 87.54 26.21 121.80
C ALA A 216 86.43 27.18 121.30
N VAL A 217 85.32 26.80 120.64
CA VAL A 217 84.63 25.49 120.43
C VAL A 217 83.46 25.65 119.41
N ASN A 218 83.16 24.58 118.62
CA ASN A 218 81.88 24.12 118.00
C ASN A 218 81.10 25.01 117.00
N SER A 219 80.35 24.54 115.98
CA SER A 219 79.90 23.20 115.49
C SER A 219 79.16 23.37 114.14
N ALA A 220 79.10 22.28 113.35
CA ALA A 220 78.04 21.71 112.46
C ALA A 220 76.72 22.49 112.25
N ASP A 221 75.90 22.38 111.19
CA ASP A 221 75.75 21.59 109.94
C ASP A 221 74.57 22.27 109.20
N GLU A 222 74.44 22.22 107.87
CA GLU A 222 73.15 22.47 107.20
C GLU A 222 73.06 21.90 105.75
N GLU A 223 73.24 20.58 105.61
CA GLU A 223 72.83 19.78 104.44
C GLU A 223 71.41 19.20 104.63
N LEU A 224 70.38 20.04 104.81
CA LEU A 224 69.02 19.53 105.09
C LEU A 224 67.83 20.38 104.57
N ILE A 225 67.97 21.05 103.42
CA ILE A 225 66.84 21.81 102.81
C ILE A 225 66.59 21.48 101.32
N GLN A 226 67.49 20.76 100.63
CA GLN A 226 67.30 20.42 99.21
C GLN A 226 66.57 19.08 98.95
N ALA A 227 66.41 18.22 99.96
CA ALA A 227 65.85 16.87 99.79
C ALA A 227 64.33 16.74 99.99
N GLU A 228 63.61 17.80 100.42
CA GLU A 228 62.14 17.75 100.63
C GLU A 228 61.31 18.28 99.44
N VAL A 229 61.92 18.99 98.48
CA VAL A 229 61.24 19.50 97.27
C VAL A 229 61.18 18.45 96.16
N GLU A 230 62.15 17.53 96.09
CA GLU A 230 62.21 16.50 95.05
C GLU A 230 61.18 15.36 95.28
N LEU A 231 60.83 15.06 96.54
CA LEU A 231 59.88 13.99 96.88
C LEU A 231 58.40 14.35 96.57
N GLN A 232 58.04 15.64 96.58
CA GLN A 232 56.70 16.10 96.18
C GLN A 232 56.50 16.22 94.66
N GLN A 233 57.58 16.28 93.88
CA GLN A 233 57.50 16.33 92.42
C GLN A 233 57.38 14.92 91.82
N VAL A 234 58.07 13.93 92.40
CA VAL A 234 58.01 12.52 91.95
C VAL A 234 56.64 11.86 92.23
N THR A 235 55.96 12.24 93.32
CA THR A 235 54.63 11.71 93.65
C THR A 235 53.49 12.31 92.80
N LYS A 236 53.66 13.53 92.26
CA LYS A 236 52.72 14.14 91.31
C LYS A 236 52.89 13.61 89.89
N THR A 237 54.12 13.36 89.44
CA THR A 237 54.39 12.77 88.12
C THR A 237 53.99 11.29 88.06
N GLN A 238 54.15 10.53 89.14
CA GLN A 238 53.76 9.11 89.18
C GLN A 238 52.24 8.91 89.17
N ASN A 239 51.47 9.72 89.91
CA ASN A 239 50.01 9.66 89.87
C ASN A 239 49.43 10.15 88.53
N ALA A 240 50.07 11.15 87.89
CA ALA A 240 49.70 11.57 86.54
C ALA A 240 50.02 10.49 85.49
N ALA A 241 51.15 9.80 85.60
CA ALA A 241 51.54 8.71 84.70
C ALA A 241 50.58 7.51 84.81
N VAL A 242 50.19 7.09 86.01
CA VAL A 242 49.25 5.98 86.22
C VAL A 242 47.83 6.32 85.73
N LEU A 243 47.37 7.56 85.91
CA LEU A 243 46.07 7.99 85.39
C LEU A 243 46.07 8.06 83.86
N ASN A 244 47.15 8.58 83.27
CA ASN A 244 47.33 8.65 81.82
C ASN A 244 47.42 7.26 81.20
N ALA A 245 48.17 6.32 81.80
CA ALA A 245 48.27 4.94 81.32
C ALA A 245 46.89 4.24 81.28
N LYS A 246 46.05 4.42 82.30
CA LYS A 246 44.67 3.90 82.30
C LYS A 246 43.79 4.54 81.22
N LEU A 247 43.89 5.87 81.05
CA LEU A 247 43.15 6.59 79.99
C LEU A 247 43.55 6.13 78.59
N TRP A 248 44.84 5.86 78.37
CA TRP A 248 45.35 5.31 77.11
C TRP A 248 44.88 3.87 76.88
N GLN A 249 44.85 3.04 77.92
CA GLN A 249 44.36 1.66 77.85
C GLN A 249 42.85 1.60 77.54
N ASP A 250 42.04 2.43 78.18
CA ASP A 250 40.61 2.57 77.89
C ASP A 250 40.36 3.10 76.47
N ARG A 251 41.17 4.06 76.01
CA ARG A 251 41.11 4.60 74.64
C ARG A 251 41.49 3.53 73.61
N MET A 252 42.51 2.73 73.88
CA MET A 252 42.93 1.61 73.04
C MET A 252 41.82 0.57 72.91
N ALA A 253 41.24 0.13 74.03
CA ALA A 253 40.17 -0.86 74.03
C ALA A 253 38.94 -0.38 73.25
N ARG A 254 38.58 0.91 73.37
CA ARG A 254 37.52 1.53 72.58
C ARG A 254 37.84 1.56 71.08
N LEU A 255 39.06 1.97 70.71
CA LEU A 255 39.49 2.01 69.30
C LEU A 255 39.57 0.61 68.69
N GLN A 256 40.03 -0.40 69.44
CA GLN A 256 40.05 -1.81 69.02
C GLN A 256 38.64 -2.35 68.80
N SER A 257 37.70 -2.09 69.72
CA SER A 257 36.30 -2.48 69.55
C SER A 257 35.64 -1.77 68.36
N GLN A 258 35.95 -0.49 68.13
CA GLN A 258 35.45 0.27 66.98
C GLN A 258 36.01 -0.29 65.67
N HIS A 259 37.31 -0.53 65.59
CA HIS A 259 37.95 -1.13 64.41
C HIS A 259 37.38 -2.54 64.12
N ALA A 260 37.19 -3.38 65.14
CA ALA A 260 36.61 -4.72 64.94
C ALA A 260 35.17 -4.67 64.42
N ALA A 261 34.35 -3.72 64.91
CA ALA A 261 32.99 -3.52 64.44
C ALA A 261 32.96 -3.00 62.99
N GLU A 262 33.79 -2.00 62.66
CA GLU A 262 33.93 -1.44 61.31
C GLU A 262 34.42 -2.49 60.31
N HIS A 263 35.43 -3.28 60.68
CA HIS A 263 35.97 -4.37 59.85
C HIS A 263 34.93 -5.46 59.57
N LYS A 264 34.14 -5.84 60.58
CA LYS A 264 33.05 -6.81 60.38
C LYS A 264 31.98 -6.28 59.42
N GLN A 265 31.59 -5.00 59.56
CA GLN A 265 30.63 -4.40 58.63
C GLN A 265 31.18 -4.29 57.21
N LEU A 266 32.48 -4.06 57.06
CA LEU A 266 33.14 -4.00 55.76
C LEU A 266 33.09 -5.35 55.03
N ILE A 267 33.39 -6.46 55.73
CA ILE A 267 33.27 -7.82 55.19
C ILE A 267 31.83 -8.13 54.75
N GLU A 268 30.84 -7.82 55.59
CA GLU A 268 29.42 -8.04 55.25
C GLU A 268 28.99 -7.22 54.01
N LEU A 269 29.53 -6.01 53.84
CA LEU A 269 29.26 -5.17 52.69
C LEU A 269 29.96 -5.67 51.41
N GLU A 270 31.19 -6.18 51.54
CA GLU A 270 31.94 -6.80 50.45
C GLU A 270 31.26 -8.06 49.92
N GLU A 271 30.77 -8.94 50.81
CA GLU A 271 30.00 -10.13 50.41
C GLU A 271 28.72 -9.75 49.66
N ARG A 272 27.97 -8.75 50.16
CA ARG A 272 26.76 -8.24 49.48
C ARG A 272 27.08 -7.63 48.13
N TYR A 273 28.18 -6.88 48.03
CA TYR A 273 28.63 -6.29 46.76
C TYR A 273 29.00 -7.37 45.74
N GLN A 274 29.71 -8.42 46.15
CA GLN A 274 30.05 -9.55 45.28
C GLN A 274 28.80 -10.30 44.81
N GLN A 275 27.84 -10.58 45.71
CA GLN A 275 26.57 -11.20 45.35
C GLN A 275 25.80 -10.35 44.33
N LEU A 276 25.77 -9.03 44.54
CA LEU A 276 25.11 -8.10 43.64
C LEU A 276 25.80 -8.05 42.28
N GLN A 277 27.13 -8.07 42.23
CA GLN A 277 27.92 -8.13 40.99
C GLN A 277 27.60 -9.40 40.18
N VAL A 278 27.49 -10.56 40.83
CA VAL A 278 27.07 -11.80 40.17
C VAL A 278 25.64 -11.66 39.63
N SER A 279 24.70 -11.12 40.42
CA SER A 279 23.32 -10.95 39.97
C SER A 279 23.18 -10.01 38.76
N VAL A 280 23.96 -8.91 38.72
CA VAL A 280 24.01 -7.99 37.57
C VAL A 280 24.52 -8.72 36.34
N SER A 281 25.58 -9.54 36.47
CA SER A 281 26.13 -10.30 35.34
C SER A 281 25.15 -11.35 34.78
N GLN A 282 24.37 -12.01 35.65
CA GLN A 282 23.34 -12.97 35.23
C GLN A 282 22.21 -12.28 34.47
N VAL A 283 21.68 -11.18 35.00
CA VAL A 283 20.62 -10.40 34.35
C VAL A 283 21.12 -9.81 33.02
N ALA A 284 22.36 -9.36 32.94
CA ALA A 284 22.96 -8.87 31.69
C ALA A 284 23.08 -9.99 30.63
N ALA A 285 23.42 -11.22 31.02
CA ALA A 285 23.45 -12.37 30.12
C ALA A 285 22.04 -12.76 29.64
N GLU A 286 21.04 -12.76 30.53
CA GLU A 286 19.62 -12.97 30.18
C GLU A 286 19.12 -11.89 29.22
N ARG A 287 19.50 -10.62 29.43
CA ARG A 287 19.20 -9.51 28.52
C ARG A 287 19.75 -9.77 27.13
N ALA A 288 21.04 -10.10 27.03
CA ALA A 288 21.69 -10.32 25.74
C ALA A 288 21.05 -11.48 24.96
N ALA A 289 20.68 -12.58 25.64
CA ALA A 289 19.99 -13.70 25.01
C ALA A 289 18.58 -13.29 24.50
N LEU A 290 17.86 -12.50 25.28
CA LEU A 290 16.53 -12.01 24.92
C LEU A 290 16.59 -10.98 23.79
N GLU A 291 17.60 -10.10 23.77
CA GLU A 291 17.87 -9.16 22.68
C GLU A 291 18.10 -9.88 21.35
N ALA A 292 18.94 -10.92 21.35
CA ALA A 292 19.16 -11.74 20.16
C ALA A 292 17.86 -12.40 19.66
N LYS A 293 17.01 -12.88 20.59
CA LYS A 293 15.70 -13.46 20.26
C LYS A 293 14.74 -12.42 19.66
N VAL A 294 14.71 -11.21 20.20
CA VAL A 294 13.90 -10.08 19.69
C VAL A 294 14.39 -9.67 18.30
N GLN A 295 15.70 -9.58 18.07
CA GLN A 295 16.27 -9.28 16.75
C GLN A 295 15.88 -10.34 15.73
N HIS A 296 16.04 -11.63 16.06
CA HIS A 296 15.64 -12.71 15.16
C HIS A 296 14.14 -12.70 14.84
N LEU A 297 13.29 -12.48 15.85
CA LEU A 297 11.84 -12.34 15.61
C LEU A 297 11.51 -11.13 14.75
N HIS A 298 12.26 -10.04 14.88
CA HIS A 298 12.08 -8.86 14.03
C HIS A 298 12.39 -9.19 12.56
N GLU A 299 13.51 -9.87 12.28
CA GLU A 299 13.89 -10.33 10.92
C GLU A 299 12.82 -11.26 10.31
N VAL A 300 12.28 -12.18 11.12
CA VAL A 300 11.21 -13.08 10.68
C VAL A 300 9.93 -12.32 10.33
N VAL A 301 9.54 -11.33 11.15
CA VAL A 301 8.37 -10.47 10.87
C VAL A 301 8.59 -9.64 9.61
N THR A 302 9.79 -9.08 9.40
CA THR A 302 10.07 -8.31 8.18
C THR A 302 10.00 -9.18 6.94
N ALA A 303 10.59 -10.38 6.97
CA ALA A 303 10.51 -11.32 5.85
C ALA A 303 9.05 -11.74 5.55
N SER A 304 8.25 -12.04 6.59
CA SER A 304 6.84 -12.39 6.42
C SER A 304 6.01 -11.24 5.84
N ARG A 305 6.30 -9.99 6.23
CA ARG A 305 5.67 -8.79 5.66
C ARG A 305 6.01 -8.61 4.19
N GLU A 306 7.27 -8.85 3.81
CA GLU A 306 7.73 -8.76 2.41
C GLU A 306 7.05 -9.83 1.54
N GLU A 307 7.03 -11.09 1.98
CA GLU A 307 6.33 -12.17 1.29
C GLU A 307 4.84 -11.84 1.10
N ARG A 308 4.17 -11.35 2.15
CA ARG A 308 2.77 -10.90 2.06
C ARG A 308 2.61 -9.76 1.06
N GLY A 309 3.55 -8.81 1.04
CA GLY A 309 3.58 -7.71 0.08
C GLY A 309 3.66 -8.19 -1.37
N GLN A 310 4.54 -9.15 -1.66
CA GLN A 310 4.69 -9.73 -3.00
C GLN A 310 3.41 -10.46 -3.44
N VAL A 311 2.84 -11.31 -2.59
CA VAL A 311 1.60 -12.03 -2.92
C VAL A 311 0.42 -11.06 -3.09
N ALA A 312 0.34 -10.01 -2.27
CA ALA A 312 -0.68 -8.97 -2.40
C ALA A 312 -0.54 -8.20 -3.73
N GLN A 313 0.68 -7.89 -4.18
CA GLN A 313 0.91 -7.25 -5.48
C GLN A 313 0.40 -8.13 -6.63
N VAL A 314 0.78 -9.41 -6.65
CA VAL A 314 0.31 -10.39 -7.65
C VAL A 314 -1.22 -10.49 -7.65
N LEU A 315 -1.84 -10.47 -6.47
CA LEU A 315 -3.30 -10.45 -6.34
C LEU A 315 -3.90 -9.18 -7.00
N THR A 316 -3.36 -8.00 -6.73
CA THR A 316 -3.89 -6.75 -7.32
C THR A 316 -3.76 -6.73 -8.85
N GLU A 317 -2.67 -7.27 -9.40
CA GLU A 317 -2.47 -7.40 -10.85
C GLU A 317 -3.46 -8.41 -11.46
N SER A 318 -3.66 -9.54 -10.79
CA SER A 318 -4.63 -10.57 -11.19
C SER A 318 -6.07 -10.04 -11.15
N GLU A 319 -6.43 -9.22 -10.17
CA GLU A 319 -7.76 -8.58 -10.10
C GLU A 319 -7.96 -7.49 -11.17
N LYS A 320 -6.90 -6.77 -11.56
CA LYS A 320 -6.95 -5.80 -12.66
C LYS A 320 -7.16 -6.50 -13.99
N THR A 321 -6.39 -7.55 -14.27
CA THR A 321 -6.54 -8.36 -15.49
C THR A 321 -7.90 -9.05 -15.54
N GLN A 322 -8.42 -9.53 -14.41
CA GLN A 322 -9.77 -10.09 -14.33
C GLN A 322 -10.83 -9.04 -14.69
N ARG A 323 -10.73 -7.82 -14.14
CA ARG A 323 -11.67 -6.73 -14.47
C ARG A 323 -11.63 -6.37 -15.96
N HIS A 324 -10.43 -6.31 -16.54
CA HIS A 324 -10.27 -6.05 -17.97
C HIS A 324 -10.94 -7.12 -18.83
N LEU A 325 -10.66 -8.40 -18.56
CA LEU A 325 -11.26 -9.52 -19.28
C LEU A 325 -12.79 -9.57 -19.11
N MET A 326 -13.33 -9.21 -17.93
CA MET A 326 -14.78 -9.11 -17.72
C MET A 326 -15.40 -7.99 -18.56
N GLN A 327 -14.72 -6.84 -18.69
CA GLN A 327 -15.18 -5.75 -19.55
C GLN A 327 -15.17 -6.15 -21.03
N GLU A 328 -14.10 -6.79 -21.50
CA GLU A 328 -14.01 -7.30 -22.87
C GLU A 328 -15.10 -8.33 -23.18
N LEU A 329 -15.36 -9.25 -22.23
CA LEU A 329 -16.44 -10.23 -22.36
C LEU A 329 -17.80 -9.53 -22.47
N ALA A 330 -18.08 -8.53 -21.62
CA ALA A 330 -19.34 -7.79 -21.64
C ALA A 330 -19.56 -7.04 -22.96
N VAL A 331 -18.51 -6.40 -23.51
CA VAL A 331 -18.57 -5.73 -24.82
C VAL A 331 -18.87 -6.73 -25.93
N ARG A 332 -18.18 -7.89 -25.94
CA ARG A 332 -18.42 -8.93 -26.95
C ARG A 332 -19.79 -9.59 -26.80
N GLN A 333 -20.27 -9.79 -25.58
CA GLN A 333 -21.62 -10.31 -25.29
C GLN A 333 -22.69 -9.34 -25.78
N SER A 334 -22.55 -8.04 -25.48
CA SER A 334 -23.46 -7.01 -25.99
C SER A 334 -23.50 -7.00 -27.52
N ARG A 335 -22.33 -6.99 -28.19
CA ARG A 335 -22.26 -7.05 -29.67
C ARG A 335 -22.89 -8.32 -30.23
N PHE A 336 -22.65 -9.47 -29.61
CA PHE A 336 -23.25 -10.73 -30.03
C PHE A 336 -24.76 -10.72 -29.89
N SER A 337 -25.30 -10.23 -28.76
CA SER A 337 -26.75 -10.12 -28.56
C SER A 337 -27.40 -9.19 -29.58
N LEU A 338 -26.82 -8.01 -29.81
CA LEU A 338 -27.31 -7.07 -30.82
C LEU A 338 -27.27 -7.68 -32.23
N LEU A 339 -26.14 -8.30 -32.60
CA LEU A 339 -26.00 -8.93 -33.92
C LEU A 339 -26.96 -10.12 -34.09
N ARG A 340 -27.19 -10.87 -33.01
CA ARG A 340 -28.14 -11.97 -32.98
C ARG A 340 -29.57 -11.47 -33.13
N GLU A 341 -29.96 -10.39 -32.45
CA GLU A 341 -31.28 -9.75 -32.64
C GLU A 341 -31.49 -9.30 -34.08
N VAL A 342 -30.46 -8.73 -34.71
CA VAL A 342 -30.48 -8.33 -36.13
C VAL A 342 -30.66 -9.53 -37.07
N VAL A 343 -30.00 -10.67 -36.78
CA VAL A 343 -30.10 -11.91 -37.57
C VAL A 343 -31.45 -12.61 -37.35
N ASP A 344 -31.86 -12.79 -36.09
CA ASP A 344 -33.13 -13.43 -35.70
C ASP A 344 -34.34 -12.57 -36.17
N GLY A 345 -34.19 -11.24 -36.16
CA GLY A 345 -35.14 -10.28 -36.72
C GLY A 345 -35.17 -10.26 -38.26
N LEU A 346 -34.24 -10.97 -38.91
CA LEU A 346 -34.11 -11.06 -40.36
C LEU A 346 -34.00 -9.67 -41.02
N GLU A 347 -33.30 -8.74 -40.38
CA GLU A 347 -33.11 -7.38 -40.89
C GLU A 347 -32.24 -7.39 -42.16
N GLY A 348 -32.58 -6.55 -43.14
CA GLY A 348 -31.85 -6.49 -44.42
C GLY A 348 -32.35 -7.50 -45.47
N TYR A 349 -33.17 -8.47 -45.10
CA TYR A 349 -33.94 -9.27 -46.06
C TYR A 349 -35.11 -8.47 -46.63
N GLN A 350 -35.42 -8.70 -47.91
CA GLN A 350 -36.62 -8.15 -48.55
C GLN A 350 -37.88 -8.65 -47.85
N ARG A 351 -38.94 -7.82 -47.84
CA ARG A 351 -40.21 -8.09 -47.13
C ARG A 351 -40.78 -9.49 -47.39
N GLY A 352 -40.76 -9.95 -48.64
CA GLY A 352 -41.25 -11.29 -49.01
C GLY A 352 -40.41 -12.42 -48.46
N VAL A 353 -39.09 -12.32 -48.55
CA VAL A 353 -38.16 -13.33 -48.01
C VAL A 353 -38.27 -13.39 -46.48
N ARG A 354 -38.32 -12.22 -45.82
CA ARG A 354 -38.50 -12.11 -44.37
C ARG A 354 -39.80 -12.77 -43.90
N GLY A 355 -40.94 -12.46 -44.54
CA GLY A 355 -42.23 -13.03 -44.17
C GLY A 355 -42.28 -14.56 -44.31
N LEU A 356 -41.66 -15.09 -45.37
CA LEU A 356 -41.56 -16.55 -45.58
C LEU A 356 -40.69 -17.23 -44.53
N LEU A 357 -39.52 -16.68 -44.22
CA LEU A 357 -38.63 -17.24 -43.21
C LEU A 357 -39.28 -17.21 -41.82
N GLN A 358 -39.98 -16.13 -41.46
CA GLN A 358 -40.74 -16.05 -40.21
C GLN A 358 -41.84 -17.11 -40.14
N ALA A 359 -42.65 -17.26 -41.19
CA ALA A 359 -43.71 -18.25 -41.23
C ALA A 359 -43.17 -19.70 -41.23
N LYS A 360 -42.04 -19.94 -41.91
CA LYS A 360 -41.34 -21.22 -41.86
C LYS A 360 -40.86 -21.54 -40.44
N ASN A 361 -40.23 -20.59 -39.77
CA ASN A 361 -39.75 -20.75 -38.39
C ASN A 361 -40.89 -20.96 -37.39
N GLN A 362 -42.10 -20.47 -37.69
CA GLN A 362 -43.33 -20.71 -36.93
C GLN A 362 -44.00 -22.07 -37.24
N GLY A 363 -43.42 -22.88 -38.12
CA GLY A 363 -43.90 -24.24 -38.41
C GLY A 363 -45.01 -24.34 -39.46
N GLN A 364 -45.17 -23.32 -40.32
CA GLN A 364 -46.18 -23.33 -41.37
C GLN A 364 -46.00 -24.52 -42.33
N ALA A 365 -46.99 -25.42 -42.37
CA ALA A 365 -46.91 -26.68 -43.12
C ALA A 365 -46.68 -26.48 -44.63
N SER A 366 -47.27 -25.43 -45.22
CA SER A 366 -47.11 -25.11 -46.65
C SER A 366 -45.69 -24.69 -47.06
N LEU A 367 -44.80 -24.44 -46.08
CA LEU A 367 -43.43 -23.96 -46.30
C LEU A 367 -42.37 -24.99 -45.89
N GLN A 368 -42.75 -26.23 -45.55
CA GLN A 368 -41.80 -27.28 -45.13
C GLN A 368 -40.79 -27.66 -46.24
N GLY A 369 -41.19 -27.60 -47.51
CA GLY A 369 -40.31 -27.89 -48.65
C GLY A 369 -39.33 -26.76 -49.01
N ILE A 370 -39.31 -25.65 -48.26
CA ILE A 370 -38.34 -24.57 -48.44
C ILE A 370 -37.08 -24.89 -47.62
N VAL A 371 -35.94 -25.08 -48.29
CA VAL A 371 -34.66 -25.44 -47.67
C VAL A 371 -34.09 -24.25 -46.89
N GLY A 372 -33.99 -23.08 -47.52
CA GLY A 372 -33.42 -21.88 -46.89
C GLY A 372 -33.02 -20.81 -47.90
N VAL A 373 -32.43 -19.72 -47.41
CA VAL A 373 -31.89 -18.65 -48.27
C VAL A 373 -30.45 -18.96 -48.67
N VAL A 374 -30.10 -18.66 -49.92
CA VAL A 374 -28.74 -18.89 -50.47
C VAL A 374 -27.64 -18.33 -49.56
N GLY A 375 -27.80 -17.10 -49.06
CA GLY A 375 -26.81 -16.47 -48.17
C GLY A 375 -26.55 -17.24 -46.87
N ASP A 376 -27.55 -17.91 -46.31
CA ASP A 376 -27.43 -18.68 -45.06
C ASP A 376 -26.85 -20.09 -45.29
N LEU A 377 -26.95 -20.60 -46.52
CA LEU A 377 -26.51 -21.94 -46.92
C LEU A 377 -25.07 -21.98 -47.48
N LEU A 378 -24.43 -20.82 -47.57
CA LEU A 378 -23.07 -20.67 -48.07
C LEU A 378 -22.08 -20.41 -46.92
N HIS A 379 -20.96 -21.12 -46.93
CA HIS A 379 -19.83 -20.83 -46.08
C HIS A 379 -18.67 -20.27 -46.91
N VAL A 380 -18.15 -19.12 -46.51
CA VAL A 380 -17.19 -18.33 -47.32
C VAL A 380 -16.07 -17.79 -46.43
N ASP A 381 -14.83 -17.91 -46.89
CA ASP A 381 -13.68 -17.29 -46.24
C ASP A 381 -13.72 -15.75 -46.32
N ALA A 382 -13.17 -15.07 -45.30
CA ALA A 382 -13.18 -13.60 -45.17
C ALA A 382 -12.69 -12.87 -46.40
N LYS A 383 -11.66 -13.47 -47.00
CA LYS A 383 -10.99 -12.95 -48.17
C LYS A 383 -11.94 -12.82 -49.37
N TYR A 384 -12.97 -13.66 -49.45
CA TYR A 384 -13.88 -13.73 -50.59
C TYR A 384 -15.28 -13.21 -50.31
N GLU A 385 -15.66 -12.93 -49.05
CA GLU A 385 -17.01 -12.49 -48.67
C GLU A 385 -17.54 -11.32 -49.51
N VAL A 386 -16.72 -10.28 -49.69
CA VAL A 386 -17.11 -9.08 -50.47
C VAL A 386 -17.35 -9.43 -51.94
N ALA A 387 -16.49 -10.27 -52.51
CA ALA A 387 -16.61 -10.72 -53.89
C ALA A 387 -17.83 -11.64 -54.08
N VAL A 388 -18.09 -12.57 -53.16
CA VAL A 388 -19.25 -13.49 -53.22
C VAL A 388 -20.55 -12.71 -53.07
N GLU A 389 -20.61 -11.74 -52.17
CA GLU A 389 -21.79 -10.90 -52.03
C GLU A 389 -22.05 -10.05 -53.28
N ALA A 390 -21.00 -9.46 -53.87
CA ALA A 390 -21.11 -8.73 -55.14
C ALA A 390 -21.51 -9.64 -56.31
N ALA A 391 -21.01 -10.88 -56.33
CA ALA A 391 -21.35 -11.89 -57.33
C ALA A 391 -22.81 -12.33 -57.26
N LEU A 392 -23.33 -12.57 -56.06
CA LEU A 392 -24.72 -12.96 -55.86
C LEU A 392 -25.67 -11.77 -56.04
N GLY A 393 -25.28 -10.57 -55.58
CA GLY A 393 -26.14 -9.40 -55.58
C GLY A 393 -27.48 -9.71 -54.90
N GLY A 394 -28.60 -9.37 -55.54
CA GLY A 394 -29.93 -9.74 -55.03
C GLY A 394 -30.20 -11.25 -54.94
N SER A 395 -29.43 -12.07 -55.65
CA SER A 395 -29.57 -13.54 -55.64
C SER A 395 -29.16 -14.17 -54.31
N ILE A 396 -28.44 -13.43 -53.46
CA ILE A 396 -28.10 -13.85 -52.10
C ILE A 396 -29.35 -14.15 -51.27
N GLN A 397 -30.48 -13.50 -51.59
CA GLN A 397 -31.75 -13.65 -50.90
C GLN A 397 -32.70 -14.66 -51.57
N PHE A 398 -32.25 -15.37 -52.61
CA PHE A 398 -33.08 -16.39 -53.26
C PHE A 398 -33.32 -17.56 -52.31
N LEU A 399 -34.52 -18.12 -52.37
CA LEU A 399 -34.94 -19.24 -51.55
C LEU A 399 -34.78 -20.55 -52.32
N LEU A 400 -34.08 -21.52 -51.76
CA LEU A 400 -33.99 -22.87 -52.31
C LEU A 400 -35.23 -23.67 -51.87
N ALA A 401 -35.88 -24.35 -52.80
CA ALA A 401 -37.01 -25.24 -52.55
C ALA A 401 -36.66 -26.66 -53.02
N GLU A 402 -37.12 -27.68 -52.32
CA GLU A 402 -36.86 -29.08 -52.71
C GLU A 402 -37.45 -29.38 -54.09
N THR A 403 -38.66 -28.88 -54.37
CA THR A 403 -39.37 -29.09 -55.64
C THR A 403 -40.04 -27.83 -56.18
N GLU A 404 -40.38 -27.85 -57.47
CA GLU A 404 -41.19 -26.78 -58.09
C GLU A 404 -42.55 -26.60 -57.38
N ALA A 405 -43.17 -27.71 -56.96
CA ALA A 405 -44.45 -27.68 -56.26
C ALA A 405 -44.35 -26.98 -54.90
N ASP A 406 -43.23 -27.10 -54.20
CA ASP A 406 -43.03 -26.42 -52.91
C ASP A 406 -42.75 -24.93 -53.09
N ALA A 407 -42.06 -24.54 -54.17
CA ALA A 407 -41.93 -23.14 -54.56
C ALA A 407 -43.30 -22.53 -54.91
N GLU A 408 -44.16 -23.25 -55.62
CA GLU A 408 -45.52 -22.80 -55.96
C GLU A 408 -46.37 -22.54 -54.71
N LYS A 409 -46.38 -23.48 -53.75
CA LYS A 409 -47.08 -23.31 -52.46
C LYS A 409 -46.60 -22.06 -51.70
N ALA A 410 -45.29 -21.82 -51.68
CA ALA A 410 -44.73 -20.65 -51.01
C ALA A 410 -45.09 -19.33 -51.71
N ILE A 411 -45.17 -19.33 -53.05
CA ILE A 411 -45.65 -18.18 -53.83
C ILE A 411 -47.13 -17.91 -53.56
N GLU A 412 -47.95 -18.96 -53.52
CA GLU A 412 -49.38 -18.82 -53.21
C GLU A 412 -49.59 -18.26 -51.80
N TRP A 413 -48.81 -18.74 -50.83
CA TRP A 413 -48.81 -18.21 -49.47
C TRP A 413 -48.44 -16.71 -49.42
N LEU A 414 -47.41 -16.29 -50.16
CA LEU A 414 -47.04 -14.88 -50.26
C LEU A 414 -48.16 -14.02 -50.85
N LYS A 415 -48.87 -14.53 -51.88
CA LYS A 415 -49.98 -13.84 -52.52
C LYS A 415 -51.17 -13.71 -51.58
N SER A 416 -51.57 -14.79 -50.91
CA SER A 416 -52.73 -14.80 -50.02
C SER A 416 -52.55 -13.88 -48.81
N HIS A 417 -51.31 -13.73 -48.32
CA HIS A 417 -50.98 -12.87 -47.17
C HIS A 417 -50.44 -11.49 -47.56
N GLN A 418 -50.34 -11.17 -48.86
CA GLN A 418 -49.79 -9.92 -49.38
C GLN A 418 -48.40 -9.56 -48.80
N MET A 419 -47.55 -10.57 -48.60
CA MET A 419 -46.27 -10.43 -47.90
C MET A 419 -45.11 -9.99 -48.83
N GLY A 420 -45.40 -9.68 -50.09
CA GLY A 420 -44.42 -9.18 -51.06
C GLY A 420 -43.98 -10.25 -52.04
N ARG A 421 -42.73 -10.16 -52.52
CA ARG A 421 -42.17 -11.04 -53.57
C ARG A 421 -40.87 -11.69 -53.09
N ALA A 422 -40.63 -12.90 -53.55
CA ALA A 422 -39.38 -13.63 -53.39
C ALA A 422 -39.09 -14.42 -54.68
N THR A 423 -37.83 -14.78 -54.89
CA THR A 423 -37.40 -15.63 -56.02
C THR A 423 -36.99 -16.99 -55.46
N PHE A 424 -37.44 -18.05 -56.13
CA PHE A 424 -37.20 -19.43 -55.70
C PHE A 424 -36.33 -20.17 -56.72
N LEU A 425 -35.51 -21.09 -56.23
CA LEU A 425 -34.70 -22.02 -57.01
C LEU A 425 -35.05 -23.46 -56.61
N PRO A 426 -35.93 -24.13 -57.37
CA PRO A 426 -36.28 -25.52 -57.17
C PRO A 426 -35.09 -26.45 -57.47
N LEU A 427 -34.69 -27.30 -56.52
CA LEU A 427 -33.50 -28.16 -56.63
C LEU A 427 -33.67 -29.29 -57.66
N ASP A 428 -34.89 -29.76 -57.87
CA ASP A 428 -35.26 -30.77 -58.86
C ASP A 428 -35.06 -30.30 -60.31
N VAL A 429 -35.37 -29.03 -60.59
CA VAL A 429 -35.36 -28.46 -61.94
C VAL A 429 -34.15 -27.59 -62.25
N VAL A 430 -33.56 -26.91 -61.26
CA VAL A 430 -32.39 -26.06 -61.51
C VAL A 430 -31.23 -26.88 -62.07
N ARG A 431 -30.60 -26.35 -63.13
CA ARG A 431 -29.44 -26.96 -63.76
C ARG A 431 -28.25 -26.00 -63.73
N PRO A 432 -27.04 -26.51 -63.47
CA PRO A 432 -25.85 -25.69 -63.54
C PRO A 432 -25.63 -25.22 -64.97
N ARG A 433 -25.10 -24.00 -65.11
CA ARG A 433 -24.75 -23.47 -66.42
C ARG A 433 -23.46 -24.11 -66.90
N GLN A 434 -23.45 -24.62 -68.13
CA GLN A 434 -22.21 -25.12 -68.74
C GLN A 434 -21.28 -23.96 -69.10
N LEU A 435 -20.01 -24.10 -68.72
CA LEU A 435 -18.97 -23.14 -69.05
C LEU A 435 -18.66 -23.16 -70.55
N ARG A 436 -18.60 -21.98 -71.15
CA ARG A 436 -18.19 -21.78 -72.54
C ARG A 436 -16.66 -21.84 -72.65
N PRO A 437 -16.10 -22.24 -73.80
CA PRO A 437 -14.65 -22.25 -74.00
C PRO A 437 -13.96 -20.93 -73.64
N LEU A 438 -14.62 -19.81 -73.98
CA LEU A 438 -14.13 -18.47 -73.69
C LEU A 438 -14.05 -18.13 -72.18
N GLU A 439 -14.91 -18.73 -71.36
CA GLU A 439 -14.89 -18.57 -69.90
C GLU A 439 -13.73 -19.37 -69.29
N LEU A 440 -13.45 -20.57 -69.82
CA LEU A 440 -12.29 -21.37 -69.44
C LEU A 440 -10.97 -20.70 -69.84
N GLU A 441 -10.93 -20.04 -70.99
CA GLU A 441 -9.78 -19.22 -71.43
C GLU A 441 -9.56 -18.00 -70.52
N ALA A 442 -10.64 -17.40 -70.01
CA ALA A 442 -10.60 -16.28 -69.08
C ALA A 442 -9.97 -16.69 -67.74
N ALA A 443 -10.32 -17.87 -67.23
CA ALA A 443 -9.78 -18.40 -65.98
C ALA A 443 -8.27 -18.70 -66.04
N ARG A 444 -7.68 -18.84 -67.24
CA ARG A 444 -6.24 -19.06 -67.43
C ARG A 444 -5.43 -17.76 -67.56
N GLN A 445 -6.09 -16.60 -67.54
CA GLN A 445 -5.40 -15.32 -67.68
C GLN A 445 -4.73 -14.90 -66.35
N ALA A 446 -3.65 -14.13 -66.45
CA ALA A 446 -2.98 -13.58 -65.27
C ALA A 446 -3.92 -12.68 -64.46
N GLY A 447 -4.01 -12.93 -63.15
CA GLY A 447 -4.91 -12.24 -62.21
C GLY A 447 -6.25 -12.94 -61.96
N ALA A 448 -6.58 -13.99 -62.72
CA ALA A 448 -7.74 -14.84 -62.41
C ALA A 448 -7.45 -15.73 -61.19
N ILE A 449 -8.36 -15.72 -60.22
CA ILE A 449 -8.28 -16.53 -59.00
C ILE A 449 -8.94 -17.88 -59.22
N GLY A 450 -10.14 -17.88 -59.81
CA GLY A 450 -10.96 -19.07 -60.00
C GLY A 450 -12.44 -18.72 -60.18
N PHE A 451 -13.27 -19.71 -60.46
CA PHE A 451 -14.72 -19.50 -60.49
C PHE A 451 -15.29 -19.39 -59.08
N ALA A 452 -16.30 -18.55 -58.90
CA ALA A 452 -16.87 -18.26 -57.60
C ALA A 452 -17.41 -19.51 -56.88
N VAL A 453 -17.95 -20.47 -57.63
CA VAL A 453 -18.49 -21.73 -57.08
C VAL A 453 -17.42 -22.61 -56.43
N ASP A 454 -16.17 -22.51 -56.88
CA ASP A 454 -15.04 -23.29 -56.35
C ASP A 454 -14.42 -22.65 -55.10
N LEU A 455 -14.79 -21.40 -54.80
CA LEU A 455 -14.25 -20.58 -53.72
C LEU A 455 -15.23 -20.45 -52.53
N VAL A 456 -16.34 -21.19 -52.57
CA VAL A 456 -17.35 -21.25 -51.52
C VAL A 456 -17.61 -22.70 -51.12
N GLN A 457 -18.01 -22.91 -49.87
CA GLN A 457 -18.37 -24.22 -49.33
C GLN A 457 -19.89 -24.31 -49.15
N TYR A 458 -20.47 -25.45 -49.53
CA TYR A 458 -21.91 -25.73 -49.45
C TYR A 458 -22.16 -27.24 -49.47
N ASP A 459 -23.37 -27.65 -49.07
CA ASP A 459 -23.79 -29.05 -49.11
C ASP A 459 -23.95 -29.57 -50.55
N LEU A 460 -23.48 -30.79 -50.81
CA LEU A 460 -23.50 -31.43 -52.14
C LEU A 460 -24.91 -31.47 -52.78
N HIS A 461 -25.97 -31.58 -51.98
CA HIS A 461 -27.37 -31.52 -52.43
C HIS A 461 -27.71 -30.20 -53.16
N LEU A 462 -26.98 -29.12 -52.84
CA LEU A 462 -27.20 -27.78 -53.38
C LEU A 462 -26.34 -27.48 -54.63
N ALA A 463 -25.54 -28.43 -55.10
CA ALA A 463 -24.53 -28.21 -56.15
C ALA A 463 -25.12 -27.64 -57.45
N ASN A 464 -26.30 -28.09 -57.87
CA ASN A 464 -26.96 -27.57 -59.08
C ASN A 464 -27.34 -26.10 -58.95
N ALA A 465 -27.87 -25.70 -57.78
CA ALA A 465 -28.26 -24.32 -57.50
C ALA A 465 -27.03 -23.41 -57.40
N MET A 466 -25.98 -23.85 -56.71
CA MET A 466 -24.73 -23.09 -56.56
C MET A 466 -23.98 -22.97 -57.89
N GLY A 467 -23.94 -24.04 -58.69
CA GLY A 467 -23.39 -24.01 -60.04
C GLY A 467 -24.17 -23.09 -60.98
N HIS A 468 -25.49 -23.00 -60.84
CA HIS A 468 -26.31 -22.04 -61.59
C HIS A 468 -25.98 -20.58 -61.22
N LEU A 469 -25.90 -20.27 -59.93
CA LEU A 469 -25.69 -18.91 -59.43
C LEU A 469 -24.25 -18.42 -59.59
N LEU A 470 -23.27 -19.24 -59.21
CA LEU A 470 -21.87 -18.85 -59.07
C LEU A 470 -20.94 -19.49 -60.12
N GLY A 471 -21.38 -20.56 -60.79
CA GLY A 471 -20.50 -21.36 -61.64
C GLY A 471 -19.93 -20.67 -62.87
N HIS A 472 -20.53 -19.56 -63.31
CA HIS A 472 -20.11 -18.80 -64.48
C HIS A 472 -19.45 -17.45 -64.14
N ILE A 473 -19.17 -17.20 -62.85
CA ILE A 473 -18.62 -15.95 -62.35
C ILE A 473 -17.14 -16.14 -62.05
N LEU A 474 -16.27 -15.37 -62.69
CA LEU A 474 -14.83 -15.44 -62.49
C LEU A 474 -14.38 -14.40 -61.45
N PHE A 475 -13.64 -14.83 -60.42
CA PHE A 475 -13.02 -13.93 -59.46
C PHE A 475 -11.61 -13.53 -59.89
N VAL A 476 -11.30 -12.25 -59.70
CA VAL A 476 -10.04 -11.61 -60.09
C VAL A 476 -9.56 -10.74 -58.94
N GLU A 477 -8.24 -10.55 -58.78
CA GLU A 477 -7.73 -9.77 -57.64
C GLU A 477 -8.10 -8.29 -57.72
N THR A 478 -7.93 -7.68 -58.90
CA THR A 478 -8.05 -6.22 -59.06
C THR A 478 -8.87 -5.79 -60.28
N LEU A 479 -9.45 -4.59 -60.22
CA LEU A 479 -10.24 -4.02 -61.32
C LEU A 479 -9.46 -3.88 -62.64
N PRO A 480 -8.19 -3.42 -62.67
CA PRO A 480 -7.42 -3.36 -63.92
C PRO A 480 -7.24 -4.72 -64.59
N GLN A 481 -6.99 -5.77 -63.80
CA GLN A 481 -6.91 -7.14 -64.31
C GLN A 481 -8.28 -7.61 -64.84
N ALA A 482 -9.37 -7.30 -64.13
CA ALA A 482 -10.71 -7.65 -64.56
C ALA A 482 -11.06 -7.00 -65.92
N ILE A 483 -10.71 -5.73 -66.11
CA ILE A 483 -10.89 -5.01 -67.39
C ILE A 483 -10.04 -5.65 -68.51
N ALA A 484 -8.80 -6.05 -68.22
CA ALA A 484 -7.94 -6.70 -69.20
C ALA A 484 -8.52 -8.04 -69.68
N ILE A 485 -9.04 -8.85 -68.75
CA ILE A 485 -9.68 -10.13 -69.04
C ILE A 485 -11.00 -9.91 -69.80
N ALA A 486 -11.81 -8.93 -69.39
CA ALA A 486 -13.06 -8.58 -70.07
C ALA A 486 -12.82 -8.17 -71.54
N ARG A 487 -11.79 -7.36 -71.83
CA ARG A 487 -11.46 -6.95 -73.20
C ARG A 487 -11.04 -8.13 -74.08
N ARG A 488 -10.20 -9.03 -73.56
CA ARG A 488 -9.74 -10.25 -74.29
C ARG A 488 -10.90 -11.19 -74.59
N THR A 489 -11.85 -11.28 -73.68
CA THR A 489 -13.05 -12.12 -73.80
C THR A 489 -14.24 -11.38 -74.46
N LYS A 490 -13.99 -10.24 -75.11
CA LYS A 490 -15.01 -9.43 -75.79
C LYS A 490 -16.23 -9.11 -74.91
N HIS A 491 -16.01 -8.92 -73.61
CA HIS A 491 -17.02 -8.64 -72.59
C HIS A 491 -18.13 -9.69 -72.54
N GLN A 492 -17.79 -10.97 -72.75
CA GLN A 492 -18.77 -12.07 -72.68
C GLN A 492 -18.78 -12.79 -71.34
N VAL A 493 -17.76 -12.58 -70.50
CA VAL A 493 -17.58 -13.26 -69.20
C VAL A 493 -17.99 -12.31 -68.08
N ARG A 494 -18.66 -12.84 -67.05
CA ARG A 494 -18.96 -12.11 -65.83
C ARG A 494 -17.77 -12.21 -64.88
N ILE A 495 -17.24 -11.06 -64.46
CA ILE A 495 -16.01 -10.98 -63.66
C ILE A 495 -16.28 -10.15 -62.41
N VAL A 496 -15.79 -10.59 -61.25
CA VAL A 496 -15.90 -9.88 -59.98
C VAL A 496 -14.53 -9.75 -59.32
N THR A 497 -14.22 -8.55 -58.80
CA THR A 497 -12.95 -8.31 -58.09
C THR A 497 -13.06 -8.69 -56.61
N LEU A 498 -11.93 -8.89 -55.92
CA LEU A 498 -11.93 -9.10 -54.47
C LEU A 498 -12.52 -7.92 -53.67
N GLU A 499 -12.44 -6.71 -54.23
CA GLU A 499 -13.02 -5.49 -53.65
C GLU A 499 -14.54 -5.37 -53.93
N GLY A 500 -15.11 -6.26 -54.75
CA GLY A 500 -16.54 -6.31 -55.04
C GLY A 500 -16.99 -5.53 -56.27
N ASP A 501 -16.08 -5.11 -57.15
CA ASP A 501 -16.44 -4.53 -58.44
C ASP A 501 -16.94 -5.64 -59.37
N VAL A 502 -18.01 -5.36 -60.12
CA VAL A 502 -18.66 -6.33 -61.01
C VAL A 502 -18.60 -5.85 -62.45
N LEU A 503 -18.09 -6.70 -63.33
CA LEU A 503 -18.14 -6.53 -64.78
C LEU A 503 -19.12 -7.56 -65.36
N MET A 504 -20.20 -7.08 -65.95
CA MET A 504 -21.23 -7.93 -66.54
C MET A 504 -20.94 -8.22 -68.02
N PRO A 505 -21.41 -9.37 -68.53
CA PRO A 505 -21.46 -9.60 -69.98
C PRO A 505 -22.26 -8.48 -70.67
N GLY A 506 -21.72 -7.95 -71.77
CA GLY A 506 -22.30 -6.77 -72.44
C GLY A 506 -21.67 -5.44 -72.00
N GLY A 507 -20.73 -5.46 -71.04
CA GLY A 507 -19.81 -4.36 -70.78
C GLY A 507 -20.27 -3.32 -69.75
N SER A 508 -21.29 -3.61 -68.93
CA SER A 508 -21.58 -2.76 -67.78
C SER A 508 -20.60 -3.04 -66.63
N LEU A 509 -20.19 -1.96 -65.96
CA LEU A 509 -19.30 -2.00 -64.79
C LEU A 509 -20.04 -1.40 -63.59
N SER A 510 -19.93 -2.05 -62.44
CA SER A 510 -20.48 -1.59 -61.17
C SER A 510 -19.37 -1.63 -60.12
N GLY A 511 -19.16 -0.53 -59.42
CA GLY A 511 -18.12 -0.36 -58.42
C GLY A 511 -18.33 0.93 -57.63
N GLY A 512 -17.61 1.09 -56.52
CA GLY A 512 -17.71 2.28 -55.66
C GLY A 512 -17.40 2.00 -54.20
N SER A 513 -17.40 3.04 -53.36
CA SER A 513 -17.21 2.89 -51.92
C SER A 513 -18.48 2.39 -51.25
N ARG A 514 -18.41 1.22 -50.60
CA ARG A 514 -19.48 0.74 -49.73
C ARG A 514 -19.55 1.62 -48.49
N GLN A 515 -20.70 2.24 -48.24
CA GLN A 515 -20.99 2.87 -46.97
C GLN A 515 -21.08 1.76 -45.91
N ARG A 516 -20.15 1.75 -44.95
CA ARG A 516 -20.06 0.75 -43.85
C ARG A 516 -21.24 0.85 -42.85
N GLN A 517 -22.48 0.93 -43.34
CA GLN A 517 -23.67 0.92 -42.49
C GLN A 517 -24.43 -0.36 -42.80
N GLY A 518 -24.26 -1.35 -41.92
CA GLY A 518 -24.84 -2.68 -42.01
C GLY A 518 -23.80 -3.72 -42.41
N SER A 519 -23.55 -4.69 -41.53
CA SER A 519 -22.83 -5.91 -41.87
C SER A 519 -23.54 -6.60 -43.04
N SER A 520 -22.76 -7.00 -44.05
CA SER A 520 -23.18 -7.87 -45.15
C SER A 520 -24.02 -9.04 -44.63
N LEU A 521 -25.07 -9.44 -45.36
CA LEU A 521 -25.91 -10.59 -44.97
C LEU A 521 -25.08 -11.87 -44.77
N LEU A 522 -24.05 -12.10 -45.60
CA LEU A 522 -23.11 -13.21 -45.46
C LEU A 522 -22.17 -13.06 -44.24
N GLY A 523 -21.70 -11.85 -43.99
CA GLY A 523 -20.72 -11.57 -42.92
C GLY A 523 -21.27 -11.78 -41.51
N ARG A 524 -22.59 -11.60 -41.31
CA ARG A 524 -23.23 -11.68 -39.98
C ARG A 524 -23.13 -13.05 -39.33
N SER A 525 -23.44 -14.12 -40.07
CA SER A 525 -23.46 -15.48 -39.53
C SER A 525 -22.08 -15.93 -39.07
N ARG A 526 -21.04 -15.57 -39.84
CA ARG A 526 -19.66 -15.84 -39.45
C ARG A 526 -19.20 -14.95 -38.30
N GLU A 527 -19.55 -13.67 -38.33
CA GLU A 527 -19.21 -12.76 -37.23
C GLU A 527 -19.80 -13.27 -35.91
N LEU A 528 -21.06 -13.73 -35.90
CA LEU A 528 -21.68 -14.40 -34.76
C LEU A 528 -20.89 -15.63 -34.30
N ALA A 529 -20.51 -16.52 -35.22
CA ALA A 529 -19.72 -17.70 -34.89
C ALA A 529 -18.35 -17.33 -34.27
N SER A 530 -17.66 -16.34 -34.83
CA SER A 530 -16.37 -15.86 -34.32
C SER A 530 -16.49 -15.17 -32.95
N LEU A 531 -17.58 -14.43 -32.73
CA LEU A 531 -17.88 -13.80 -31.45
C LEU A 531 -18.20 -14.84 -30.38
N ALA A 532 -18.97 -15.88 -30.73
CA ALA A 532 -19.28 -16.99 -29.82
C ALA A 532 -18.01 -17.76 -29.42
N GLU A 533 -17.14 -18.09 -30.37
CA GLU A 533 -15.87 -18.77 -30.09
C GLU A 533 -14.95 -17.91 -29.20
N ALA A 534 -14.87 -16.61 -29.49
CA ALA A 534 -14.06 -15.69 -28.70
C ALA A 534 -14.62 -15.50 -27.27
N GLN A 535 -15.94 -15.46 -27.10
CA GLN A 535 -16.58 -15.44 -25.78
C GLN A 535 -16.26 -16.70 -25.00
N ALA A 536 -16.39 -17.88 -25.62
CA ALA A 536 -16.08 -19.15 -24.96
C ALA A 536 -14.60 -19.22 -24.51
N ASN A 537 -13.68 -18.69 -25.31
CA ASN A 537 -12.26 -18.61 -24.94
C ASN A 537 -12.01 -17.62 -23.79
N LEU A 538 -12.65 -16.45 -23.80
CA LEU A 538 -12.57 -15.47 -22.71
C LEU A 538 -13.18 -16.00 -21.40
N GLU A 539 -14.29 -16.72 -21.46
CA GLU A 539 -14.90 -17.37 -20.30
C GLU A 539 -13.99 -18.45 -19.70
N LYS A 540 -13.32 -19.26 -20.54
CA LYS A 540 -12.29 -20.21 -20.09
C LYS A 540 -11.10 -19.52 -19.43
N GLN A 541 -10.67 -18.36 -19.92
CA GLN A 541 -9.59 -17.59 -19.29
C GLN A 541 -10.04 -16.99 -17.96
N LEU A 542 -11.24 -16.43 -17.90
CA LEU A 542 -11.82 -15.86 -16.68
C LEU A 542 -12.05 -16.89 -15.59
N THR A 543 -12.47 -18.11 -15.92
CA THR A 543 -12.65 -19.19 -14.94
C THR A 543 -11.32 -19.62 -14.33
N LYS A 544 -10.25 -19.76 -15.12
CA LYS A 544 -8.89 -20.00 -14.62
C LYS A 544 -8.42 -18.86 -13.73
N LEU A 545 -8.51 -17.62 -14.20
CA LEU A 545 -8.04 -16.45 -13.46
C LEU A 545 -8.82 -16.22 -12.17
N LYS A 546 -10.14 -16.50 -12.14
CA LYS A 546 -10.94 -16.48 -10.90
C LYS A 546 -10.44 -17.49 -9.87
N ALA A 547 -10.05 -18.68 -10.30
CA ALA A 547 -9.47 -19.69 -9.41
C ALA A 547 -8.11 -19.22 -8.86
N ASP A 548 -7.26 -18.66 -9.71
CA ASP A 548 -5.94 -18.12 -9.32
C ASP A 548 -6.08 -16.96 -8.32
N VAL A 549 -7.00 -16.01 -8.59
CA VAL A 549 -7.33 -14.91 -7.67
C VAL A 549 -7.83 -15.45 -6.33
N GLY A 550 -8.69 -16.49 -6.34
CA GLY A 550 -9.15 -17.15 -5.12
C GLY A 550 -8.01 -17.78 -4.31
N GLN A 551 -7.07 -18.46 -4.96
CA GLN A 551 -5.90 -19.04 -4.31
C GLN A 551 -4.95 -17.96 -3.75
N CYS A 552 -4.73 -16.88 -4.50
CA CYS A 552 -3.92 -15.75 -4.04
C CYS A 552 -4.56 -15.05 -2.83
N LYS A 553 -5.89 -14.86 -2.81
CA LYS A 553 -6.61 -14.31 -1.64
C LYS A 553 -6.40 -15.17 -0.40
N ALA A 554 -6.59 -16.48 -0.51
CA ALA A 554 -6.37 -17.41 0.59
C ALA A 554 -4.92 -17.37 1.09
N LYS A 555 -3.94 -17.28 0.19
CA LYS A 555 -2.52 -17.14 0.56
C LYS A 555 -2.23 -15.84 1.31
N VAL A 556 -2.79 -14.70 0.85
CA VAL A 556 -2.64 -13.40 1.53
C VAL A 556 -3.22 -13.46 2.94
N GLU A 557 -4.43 -14.01 3.11
CA GLU A 557 -5.08 -14.16 4.42
C GLU A 557 -4.24 -15.06 5.35
N GLN A 558 -3.75 -16.19 4.84
CA GLN A 558 -2.89 -17.10 5.60
C GLN A 558 -1.60 -16.40 6.06
N GLN A 559 -0.91 -15.70 5.16
CA GLN A 559 0.30 -14.95 5.49
C GLN A 559 0.02 -13.78 6.45
N GLN A 560 -1.13 -13.13 6.32
CA GLN A 560 -1.55 -12.10 7.25
C GLN A 560 -1.74 -12.64 8.67
N HIS A 561 -2.37 -13.81 8.81
CA HIS A 561 -2.49 -14.47 10.12
C HIS A 561 -1.14 -14.85 10.71
N VAL A 562 -0.21 -15.40 9.91
CA VAL A 562 1.14 -15.73 10.36
C VAL A 562 1.89 -14.48 10.82
N CYS A 563 1.85 -13.41 10.03
CA CYS A 563 2.48 -12.13 10.36
C CYS A 563 1.93 -11.54 11.67
N GLN A 564 0.61 -11.57 11.88
CA GLN A 564 -0.02 -11.09 13.11
C GLN A 564 0.41 -11.90 14.34
N GLN A 565 0.51 -13.23 14.21
CA GLN A 565 0.98 -14.08 15.30
C GLN A 565 2.45 -13.82 15.65
N GLN A 566 3.30 -13.59 14.66
CA GLN A 566 4.72 -13.27 14.86
C GLN A 566 4.90 -11.86 15.46
N GLU A 567 4.13 -10.88 15.01
CA GLU A 567 4.11 -9.52 15.59
C GLU A 567 3.67 -9.54 17.05
N ALA A 568 2.62 -10.29 17.38
CA ALA A 568 2.17 -10.44 18.77
C ALA A 568 3.27 -11.05 19.66
N LYS A 569 3.99 -12.07 19.17
CA LYS A 569 5.15 -12.65 19.88
C LYS A 569 6.28 -11.62 20.04
N LEU A 570 6.59 -10.86 19.00
CA LEU A 570 7.62 -9.83 19.04
C LEU A 570 7.31 -8.77 20.12
N ILE A 571 6.05 -8.28 20.17
CA ILE A 571 5.61 -7.30 21.17
C ILE A 571 5.74 -7.86 22.59
N GLN A 572 5.35 -9.13 22.81
CA GLN A 572 5.49 -9.78 24.10
C GLN A 572 6.95 -9.88 24.56
N GLU A 573 7.85 -10.29 23.66
CA GLU A 573 9.29 -10.42 23.97
C GLU A 573 9.96 -9.04 24.15
N GLN A 574 9.55 -8.02 23.39
CA GLN A 574 10.01 -6.64 23.59
C GLN A 574 9.59 -6.08 24.96
N ALA A 575 8.35 -6.36 25.41
CA ALA A 575 7.89 -5.97 26.72
C ALA A 575 8.65 -6.72 27.85
N ALA A 576 8.97 -8.01 27.64
CA ALA A 576 9.81 -8.77 28.55
C ALA A 576 11.22 -8.17 28.63
N LEU A 577 11.80 -7.79 27.49
CA LEU A 577 13.11 -7.15 27.42
C LEU A 577 13.14 -5.82 28.16
N GLN A 578 12.14 -4.96 27.99
CA GLN A 578 12.04 -3.68 28.71
C GLN A 578 12.01 -3.88 30.23
N LYS A 579 11.26 -4.87 30.73
CA LYS A 579 11.23 -5.19 32.16
C LYS A 579 12.61 -5.66 32.66
N LEU A 580 13.31 -6.43 31.85
CA LEU A 580 14.63 -6.98 32.18
C LEU A 580 15.70 -5.89 32.19
N VAL A 581 15.67 -4.97 31.22
CA VAL A 581 16.51 -3.76 31.18
C VAL A 581 16.27 -2.90 32.43
N ALA A 582 15.00 -2.64 32.79
CA ALA A 582 14.67 -1.86 33.98
C ALA A 582 15.21 -2.51 35.27
N ARG A 583 15.14 -3.85 35.36
CA ARG A 583 15.72 -4.62 36.47
C ARG A 583 17.24 -4.51 36.51
N GLU A 584 17.93 -4.61 35.38
CA GLU A 584 19.39 -4.45 35.28
C GLU A 584 19.81 -3.04 35.73
N VAL A 585 19.10 -2.00 35.30
CA VAL A 585 19.36 -0.60 35.70
C VAL A 585 19.18 -0.42 37.22
N ALA A 586 18.13 -0.98 37.81
CA ALA A 586 17.93 -0.90 39.27
C ALA A 586 19.03 -1.65 40.05
N LEU A 587 19.45 -2.82 39.58
CA LEU A 587 20.53 -3.60 40.21
C LEU A 587 21.89 -2.91 40.06
N THR A 588 22.17 -2.29 38.91
CA THR A 588 23.41 -1.53 38.71
C THR A 588 23.45 -0.25 39.54
N GLN A 589 22.33 0.46 39.70
CA GLN A 589 22.24 1.61 40.62
C GLN A 589 22.50 1.20 42.07
N THR A 590 21.84 0.15 42.55
CA THR A 590 22.08 -0.38 43.90
C THR A 590 23.52 -0.85 44.10
N MET A 591 24.16 -1.40 43.06
CA MET A 591 25.57 -1.79 43.09
C MET A 591 26.49 -0.58 43.18
N VAL A 592 26.21 0.50 42.46
CA VAL A 592 26.96 1.76 42.55
C VAL A 592 26.84 2.36 43.94
N ASP A 593 25.66 2.36 44.53
CA ASP A 593 25.44 2.90 45.88
C ASP A 593 26.12 2.06 46.96
N GLN A 594 26.05 0.73 46.86
CA GLN A 594 26.82 -0.15 47.74
C GLN A 594 28.33 0.07 47.60
N LYS A 595 28.84 0.27 46.37
CA LYS A 595 30.27 0.58 46.15
C LYS A 595 30.69 1.89 46.81
N LYS A 596 29.85 2.92 46.79
CA LYS A 596 30.10 4.19 47.49
C LYS A 596 30.15 3.98 49.00
N GLN A 597 29.18 3.25 49.56
CA GLN A 597 29.17 2.92 50.98
C GLN A 597 30.43 2.13 51.38
N LEU A 598 30.84 1.17 50.56
CA LEU A 598 32.05 0.38 50.80
C LEU A 598 33.29 1.27 50.83
N ALA A 599 33.43 2.22 49.90
CA ALA A 599 34.52 3.19 49.90
C ALA A 599 34.53 4.10 51.15
N GLU A 600 33.35 4.52 51.64
CA GLU A 600 33.23 5.29 52.88
C GLU A 600 33.66 4.48 54.11
N TYR A 601 33.25 3.21 54.20
CA TYR A 601 33.64 2.33 55.30
C TYR A 601 35.12 1.96 55.27
N VAL A 602 35.71 1.74 54.09
CA VAL A 602 37.16 1.53 53.93
C VAL A 602 37.93 2.73 54.47
N LEU A 603 37.49 3.96 54.17
CA LEU A 603 38.14 5.18 54.67
C LEU A 603 37.99 5.31 56.20
N LYS A 604 36.83 4.97 56.76
CA LYS A 604 36.60 4.97 58.22
C LYS A 604 37.51 3.97 58.92
N GLU A 605 37.58 2.74 58.43
CA GLU A 605 38.45 1.70 58.97
C GLU A 605 39.94 2.10 58.89
N GLN A 606 40.38 2.69 57.77
CA GLN A 606 41.75 3.19 57.64
C GLN A 606 42.06 4.29 58.66
N ASN A 607 41.11 5.19 58.91
CA ASN A 607 41.26 6.26 59.90
C ASN A 607 41.29 5.70 61.33
N THR A 608 40.41 4.76 61.69
CA THR A 608 40.41 4.14 63.03
C THR A 608 41.66 3.30 63.23
N LYS A 609 42.12 2.57 62.22
CA LYS A 609 43.40 1.85 62.23
C LYS A 609 44.60 2.78 62.40
N ALA A 610 44.62 3.92 61.72
CA ALA A 610 45.68 4.91 61.87
C ALA A 610 45.69 5.53 63.27
N GLN A 611 44.51 5.83 63.83
CA GLN A 611 44.35 6.33 65.20
C GLN A 611 44.79 5.29 66.25
N LEU A 612 44.52 4.01 65.99
CA LEU A 612 44.95 2.90 66.83
C LEU A 612 46.48 2.76 66.80
N ALA A 613 47.08 2.85 65.61
CA ALA A 613 48.54 2.81 65.44
C ALA A 613 49.26 4.00 66.11
N THR A 614 48.69 5.22 66.05
CA THR A 614 49.25 6.38 66.77
C THR A 614 49.08 6.23 68.28
N CYS A 615 47.95 5.69 68.74
CA CYS A 615 47.71 5.40 70.16
C CYS A 615 48.68 4.35 70.73
N ILE A 616 49.05 3.33 69.94
CA ILE A 616 50.06 2.33 70.31
C ILE A 616 51.43 2.99 70.47
N ARG A 617 51.88 3.75 69.45
CA ARG A 617 53.18 4.43 69.50
C ARG A 617 53.30 5.42 70.66
N SER A 618 52.23 6.16 70.96
CA SER A 618 52.23 7.10 72.09
C SER A 618 52.24 6.41 73.45
N GLN A 619 51.74 5.18 73.53
CA GLN A 619 51.82 4.37 74.75
C GLN A 619 53.24 3.82 74.94
N GLU A 620 53.86 3.29 73.87
CA GLU A 620 55.24 2.80 73.90
C GLU A 620 56.21 3.93 74.32
N GLN A 621 56.03 5.15 73.79
CA GLN A 621 56.81 6.34 74.19
C GLN A 621 56.55 6.84 75.61
N ALA A 622 55.46 6.42 76.25
CA ALA A 622 55.14 6.77 77.63
C ALA A 622 55.57 5.69 78.63
N GLU A 623 55.90 4.49 78.14
CA GLU A 623 56.44 3.37 78.91
C GLU A 623 57.99 3.34 78.92
N GLU A 624 58.63 3.87 77.88
CA GLU A 624 60.08 4.22 77.84
C GLU A 624 60.39 5.48 78.66
#